data_AF-A0A399I5X8-F1
#
_entry.id   AF-A0A399I5X8-F1
#
_cell.length_a   1.000
_cell.length_b   1.000
_cell.length_c   1.000
_cell.angle_alpha   90.00
_cell.angle_beta   90.00
_cell.angle_gamma   90.00
#
_symmetry.space_group_name_H-M   'P 1'
#
loop_
_entity.id
_entity.type
_entity.pdbx_description
1 polymer ?
#
loop_
_entity_poly.entity_id
_entity_poly.type
_entity_poly.pdbx_seq_one_letter_code
_entity_poly.pdbx_strand_id
1 'polypeptide(L)' 'MKKLSKHCLVCGSEAIGTVQDVVAPVFRMEIVHYACGAVLKNITGAHGSIGRVSHEGCNQE' A
#
# COMPACT_ATOMS: atom_id res chain seq x y z
N MET A 1 6.07 -13.26 2.15
CA MET A 1 5.21 -12.07 1.96
C MET A 1 6.11 -10.93 1.49
N LYS A 2 5.90 -10.40 0.28
CA LYS A 2 6.71 -9.30 -0.26
C LYS A 2 6.41 -8.05 0.56
N LYS A 3 7.38 -7.57 1.34
CA LYS A 3 7.27 -6.34 2.14
C LYS A 3 6.89 -5.21 1.18
N LEU A 4 5.79 -4.51 1.45
CA LEU A 4 5.45 -3.31 0.69
C LEU A 4 6.59 -2.31 0.77
N SER A 5 6.78 -1.56 -0.32
CA SER A 5 7.87 -0.61 -0.45
C SER A 5 7.83 0.39 0.69
N LYS A 6 8.88 0.37 1.53
CA LYS A 6 9.09 1.33 2.63
C LYS A 6 9.21 2.78 2.16
N HIS A 7 9.36 2.98 0.87
CA HIS A 7 9.50 4.28 0.22
C HIS A 7 8.44 4.42 -0.87
N CYS A 8 7.97 5.65 -1.07
CA CYS A 8 7.10 6.02 -2.16
C CYS A 8 7.80 5.70 -3.49
N LEU A 9 7.06 5.08 -4.42
CA LEU A 9 7.60 4.66 -5.72
C LEU A 9 7.91 5.84 -6.65
N VAL A 10 7.39 7.03 -6.34
CA VAL A 10 7.51 8.23 -7.17
C VAL A 10 8.59 9.15 -6.62
N CYS A 11 8.46 9.60 -5.37
CA CYS A 11 9.35 10.62 -4.78
C CYS A 11 10.39 10.06 -3.81
N GLY A 12 10.36 8.75 -3.51
CA GLY A 12 11.26 8.13 -2.54
C GLY A 12 10.98 8.47 -1.08
N SER A 13 9.94 9.24 -0.76
CA SER A 13 9.59 9.57 0.63
C SER A 13 9.26 8.34 1.46
N GLU A 14 9.66 8.35 2.73
CA GLU A 14 9.47 7.20 3.64
C GLU A 14 7.99 6.96 3.98
N ALA A 15 7.64 5.71 4.25
CA ALA A 15 6.35 5.32 4.78
C ALA A 15 6.20 5.79 6.23
N ILE A 16 5.22 6.66 6.49
CA ILE A 16 4.92 7.21 7.81
C ILE A 16 3.89 6.37 8.58
N GLY A 17 3.16 5.50 7.88
CA GLY A 17 2.15 4.67 8.50
C GLY A 17 1.75 3.51 7.62
N THR A 18 1.35 2.41 8.26
CA THR A 18 0.79 1.25 7.56
C THR A 18 -0.43 0.77 8.32
N VAL A 19 -1.55 0.71 7.63
CA VAL A 19 -2.82 0.21 8.14
C VAL A 19 -3.11 -1.10 7.42
N GLN A 20 -3.23 -2.19 8.17
CA GLN A 20 -3.70 -3.46 7.63
C GLN A 20 -5.13 -3.68 8.07
N ASP A 21 -5.99 -3.93 7.11
CA ASP A 21 -7.41 -4.23 7.31
C ASP A 21 -7.76 -5.58 6.69
N VAL A 22 -8.72 -6.28 7.30
CA VAL A 22 -9.20 -7.58 6.84
C VAL A 22 -10.63 -7.40 6.36
N VAL A 23 -10.78 -7.04 5.09
CA VAL A 23 -12.07 -6.69 4.46
C VAL A 23 -12.96 -7.93 4.28
N ALA A 24 -12.38 -9.14 4.28
CA ALA A 24 -13.09 -10.42 4.30
C ALA A 24 -12.17 -11.51 4.86
N PRO A 25 -12.68 -12.67 5.33
CA PRO A 25 -11.83 -13.79 5.75
C PRO A 25 -10.83 -14.26 4.69
N VAL A 26 -11.04 -13.85 3.43
CA VAL A 26 -10.21 -14.18 2.26
C VAL A 26 -9.45 -13.00 1.65
N PHE A 27 -9.66 -11.76 2.10
CA PHE A 27 -8.99 -10.59 1.54
C PHE A 27 -8.33 -9.74 2.63
N ARG A 28 -7.04 -9.46 2.46
CA ARG A 28 -6.24 -8.57 3.30
C ARG A 28 -5.94 -7.31 2.51
N MET A 29 -6.28 -6.17 3.07
CA MET A 29 -5.97 -4.86 2.50
C MET A 29 -4.85 -4.23 3.34
N GLU A 30 -3.78 -3.82 2.69
CA GLU A 30 -2.69 -3.05 3.31
C GLU A 30 -2.65 -1.67 2.68
N ILE A 31 -2.74 -0.64 3.52
CA ILE A 31 -2.74 0.77 3.14
C ILE A 31 -1.48 1.39 3.75
N VAL A 32 -0.54 1.80 2.92
CA VAL A 32 0.69 2.48 3.33
C VAL A 32 0.53 3.97 3.05
N HIS A 33 0.75 4.79 4.06
CA HIS A 33 0.81 6.24 3.96
C HIS A 33 2.27 6.68 3.91
N TYR A 34 2.62 7.52 2.95
CA TYR A 34 3.96 8.07 2.79
C TYR A 34 4.04 9.53 3.24
N ALA A 35 5.23 9.97 3.63
CA ALA A 35 5.47 11.36 4.09
C ALA A 35 5.12 12.42 3.03
N CYS A 36 5.19 12.06 1.74
CA CYS A 36 4.80 12.93 0.63
C CYS A 36 3.29 13.08 0.43
N GLY A 37 2.46 12.44 1.26
CA GLY A 37 1.01 12.37 1.09
C GLY A 37 0.54 11.24 0.18
N ALA A 38 1.45 10.49 -0.44
CA ALA A 38 1.07 9.35 -1.25
C ALA A 38 0.48 8.21 -0.40
N VAL A 39 -0.43 7.47 -1.00
CA VAL A 39 -1.08 6.32 -0.39
C VAL A 39 -0.96 5.12 -1.34
N LEU A 40 -0.37 4.03 -0.85
CA LEU A 40 -0.32 2.75 -1.54
C LEU A 40 -1.31 1.79 -0.91
N LYS A 41 -2.34 1.44 -1.66
CA LYS A 41 -3.35 0.44 -1.28
C LYS A 41 -3.02 -0.86 -2.00
N ASN A 42 -2.84 -1.93 -1.25
CA ASN A 42 -2.60 -3.26 -1.77
C ASN A 42 -3.65 -4.22 -1.22
N ILE A 43 -4.40 -4.87 -2.09
CA ILE A 43 -5.39 -5.88 -1.72
C ILE A 43 -4.83 -7.23 -2.12
N THR A 44 -4.64 -8.11 -1.15
CA THR A 44 -4.11 -9.47 -1.33
C THR A 44 -5.17 -10.49 -0.95
N GLY A 45 -5.45 -11.44 -1.84
CA GLY A 45 -6.34 -12.57 -1.57
C GLY A 45 -5.65 -13.69 -0.77
N ALA A 46 -6.45 -14.60 -0.20
CA ALA A 46 -6.01 -15.73 0.64
C ALA A 46 -4.97 -16.65 -0.02
N HIS A 47 -4.91 -16.68 -1.35
CA HIS A 47 -3.98 -17.50 -2.13
C HIS A 47 -2.74 -16.73 -2.63
N GLY A 48 -2.47 -15.53 -2.08
CA GLY A 48 -1.33 -14.71 -2.51
C GLY A 48 -1.51 -14.04 -3.87
N SER A 49 -2.68 -14.18 -4.50
CA SER A 49 -3.09 -13.39 -5.65
C SER A 49 -3.30 -11.95 -5.22
N ILE A 50 -2.47 -11.06 -5.77
CA ILE A 50 -2.62 -9.61 -5.62
C ILE A 50 -3.86 -9.21 -6.42
N GLY A 51 -4.91 -8.81 -5.73
CA GLY A 51 -6.17 -8.42 -6.35
C GLY A 51 -6.09 -7.03 -6.97
N ARG A 52 -5.45 -6.08 -6.29
CA ARG A 52 -5.27 -4.71 -6.81
C ARG A 52 -4.19 -3.97 -6.04
N VAL A 53 -3.33 -3.27 -6.77
CA VAL A 53 -2.37 -2.29 -6.21
C VAL A 53 -2.69 -0.94 -6.83
N SER A 54 -2.97 0.04 -5.98
CA SER A 54 -3.18 1.44 -6.39
C SER A 54 -2.24 2.33 -5.59
N HIS A 55 -1.48 3.17 -6.29
CA HIS A 55 -0.62 4.19 -5.71
C HIS A 55 -1.15 5.55 -6.14
N GLU A 56 -1.58 6.37 -5.18
CA GLU A 56 -2.27 7.64 -5.44
C GLU A 56 -1.69 8.76 -4.58
N GLY A 57 -1.83 10.02 -4.99
CA GLY A 57 -1.58 11.18 -4.12
C GLY A 57 -0.11 11.55 -3.90
N CYS A 58 0.82 11.10 -4.75
CA CYS A 58 2.17 11.64 -4.71
C CYS A 58 2.19 13.04 -5.33
N ASN A 59 2.31 14.06 -4.48
CA ASN A 59 2.23 15.47 -4.85
C ASN A 59 3.56 16.01 -5.43
N GLN A 60 4.23 15.22 -6.26
CA GLN A 60 5.32 15.68 -7.11
C GLN A 60 4.76 15.85 -8.52
N GLU A 61 4.12 16.99 -8.75
CA GLU A 61 3.93 17.60 -10.08
C GLU A 61 4.82 18.83 -10.16
#